data_AF-A0A0G4LHR0-F1
#
_entry.id   AF-A0A0G4LHR0-F1
#
_cell.length_a   1.000
_cell.length_b   1.000
_cell.length_c   1.000
_cell.angle_alpha   90.00
_cell.angle_beta   90.00
_cell.angle_gamma   90.00
#
_symmetry.space_group_name_H-M   'P 1'
#
loop_
_entity.id
_entity.type
_entity.pdbx_description
1 polymer ?
#
loop_
_entity_poly.entity_id
_entity_poly.type
_entity_poly.pdbx_seq_one_letter_code
_entity_poly.pdbx_strand_id
1 'polypeptide(L)'
;MHGKLTQAAMNETLFECYGAPSVAYGIDSLFSYRHNKGSTGLVVSSSHTSTHVIPVYNQKAMLAQATRLNWGGWHSAEYLLKLLRLKYPAF
;
A
#
# COMPACT_ATOMS: atom_id res chain seq x y z
N MET A 1 -5.17 4.51 -4.56
CA MET A 1 -4.89 5.30 -5.77
C MET A 1 -3.76 6.26 -5.45
N HIS A 2 -2.56 6.05 -6.02
CA HIS A 2 -1.55 7.10 -6.00
C HIS A 2 -2.08 8.26 -6.86
N GLY A 3 -1.95 9.50 -6.37
CA GLY A 3 -2.35 10.67 -7.14
C GLY A 3 -1.48 10.77 -8.39
N LYS A 4 -2.08 11.08 -9.55
CA LYS A 4 -1.32 11.25 -10.81
C LYS A 4 -0.17 12.26 -10.67
N LEU A 5 -0.34 13.25 -9.78
CA LEU A 5 0.67 14.27 -9.46
C LEU A 5 1.92 13.70 -8.77
N THR A 6 1.77 12.77 -7.82
CA THR A 6 2.93 12.20 -7.10
C THR A 6 3.77 11.32 -8.01
N GLN A 7 3.14 10.66 -8.99
CA GLN A 7 3.87 9.88 -9.99
C GLN A 7 4.64 10.78 -10.97
N ALA A 8 4.08 11.92 -11.34
CA ALA A 8 4.76 12.87 -12.21
C ALA A 8 6.03 13.45 -11.56
N ALA A 9 5.93 13.92 -10.31
CA ALA A 9 7.08 14.46 -9.58
C ALA A 9 8.19 13.41 -9.34
N MET A 10 7.80 12.16 -9.08
CA MET A 10 8.75 11.05 -8.91
C MET A 10 9.45 10.71 -10.22
N ASN A 11 8.73 10.72 -11.35
CA ASN A 11 9.33 10.57 -12.68
C ASN A 11 10.31 11.68 -13.01
N GLU A 12 9.93 12.94 -12.79
CA GLU A 12 10.79 14.09 -13.02
C GLU A 12 12.12 13.95 -12.26
N THR A 13 12.05 13.61 -10.96
CA THR A 13 13.25 13.38 -10.16
C THR A 13 14.10 12.21 -10.69
N LEU A 14 13.48 11.09 -11.09
CA LEU A 14 14.19 9.89 -11.56
C LEU A 14 14.86 10.08 -12.93
N PHE A 15 14.20 10.78 -13.85
CA PHE A 15 14.74 11.01 -15.19
C PHE A 15 15.68 12.21 -15.23
N GLU A 16 15.34 13.33 -14.58
CA GLU A 16 16.13 14.56 -14.64
C GLU A 16 17.29 14.58 -13.64
N CYS A 17 17.08 14.17 -12.38
CA CYS A 17 18.15 14.20 -11.39
C CYS A 17 19.03 12.94 -11.41
N TYR A 18 18.46 11.78 -11.74
CA TYR A 18 19.15 10.48 -11.69
C TYR A 18 19.51 9.90 -13.06
N GLY A 19 18.96 10.43 -14.16
CA GLY A 19 19.29 9.98 -15.52
C GLY A 19 18.94 8.52 -15.81
N ALA A 20 17.91 7.96 -15.16
CA ALA A 20 17.53 6.56 -15.35
C ALA A 20 17.03 6.29 -16.79
N PRO A 21 17.47 5.21 -17.47
CA PRO A 21 17.06 4.93 -18.85
C PRO A 21 15.60 4.46 -18.97
N SER A 22 15.04 3.84 -17.94
CA SER A 22 13.61 3.47 -17.89
C SER A 22 13.16 3.23 -16.44
N VAL A 23 11.89 3.51 -16.16
CA VAL A 23 11.27 3.30 -14.84
C VAL A 23 9.96 2.55 -15.02
N ALA A 24 9.75 1.50 -14.22
CA ALA A 24 8.50 0.73 -14.19
C ALA A 24 7.90 0.79 -12.78
N TYR A 25 6.64 1.21 -12.68
CA TYR A 25 5.89 1.22 -11.43
C TYR A 25 5.04 -0.04 -11.32
N GLY A 26 4.98 -0.62 -10.12
CA GLY A 26 4.06 -1.70 -9.84
C GLY A 26 3.70 -1.76 -8.36
N ILE A 27 2.62 -2.47 -8.07
CA ILE A 27 2.13 -2.66 -6.71
C ILE A 27 2.87 -3.85 -6.12
N ASP A 28 3.58 -3.62 -5.01
CA ASP A 28 4.32 -4.61 -4.23
C ASP A 28 3.49 -5.88 -3.94
N SER A 29 2.26 -5.72 -3.48
CA SER A 29 1.37 -6.82 -3.14
C SER A 29 0.96 -7.69 -4.34
N LEU A 30 0.88 -7.10 -5.55
CA LEU A 30 0.64 -7.85 -6.79
C LEU A 30 1.88 -8.62 -7.24
N PHE A 31 3.08 -8.07 -7.02
CA PHE A 31 4.33 -8.80 -7.28
C PHE A 31 4.50 -9.98 -6.34
N SER A 32 4.21 -9.82 -5.04
CA SER A 32 4.22 -10.94 -4.09
C SER A 32 3.19 -12.01 -4.45
N TYR A 33 1.99 -11.62 -4.90
CA TYR A 33 0.97 -12.57 -5.34
C TYR A 33 1.39 -13.34 -6.60
N ARG A 34 2.01 -12.66 -7.57
CA ARG A 34 2.55 -13.29 -8.78
C ARG A 34 3.70 -14.26 -8.45
N HIS A 35 4.57 -13.89 -7.51
CA HIS A 35 5.63 -14.78 -7.02
C HIS A 35 5.06 -16.03 -6.35
N ASN A 36 3.90 -15.90 -5.67
CA ASN A 36 3.21 -17.03 -5.03
C ASN A 36 2.42 -17.93 -6.01
N LYS A 37 2.56 -17.74 -7.33
CA LYS A 37 1.90 -18.53 -8.40
C LYS A 37 0.36 -18.64 -8.26
N GLY A 38 -0.28 -17.70 -7.55
CA GLY A 38 -1.73 -17.66 -7.41
C GLY A 38 -2.41 -17.23 -8.71
N SER A 39 -3.47 -17.93 -9.11
CA SER A 39 -4.27 -17.56 -10.30
C SER A 39 -5.46 -16.66 -9.93
N THR A 40 -6.19 -17.00 -8.87
CA THR A 40 -7.38 -16.28 -8.41
C THR A 40 -7.39 -16.26 -6.87
N GLY A 41 -7.60 -15.09 -6.28
CA GLY A 41 -7.56 -14.92 -4.83
C GLY A 41 -7.69 -13.47 -4.39
N LEU A 42 -7.78 -13.27 -3.08
CA LEU A 42 -7.87 -11.96 -2.46
C LEU A 42 -6.51 -11.60 -1.85
N VAL A 43 -5.86 -10.56 -2.36
CA VAL A 43 -4.62 -10.04 -1.81
C VAL A 43 -4.95 -9.04 -0.72
N VAL A 44 -4.62 -9.36 0.53
CA VAL A 44 -4.75 -8.45 1.66
C VAL A 44 -3.34 -8.03 2.09
N SER A 45 -2.97 -6.79 1.80
CA SER A 45 -1.70 -6.21 2.25
C SER A 45 -1.95 -5.19 3.35
N SER A 46 -1.68 -5.59 4.60
CA SER A 46 -1.75 -4.72 5.77
C SER A 46 -0.47 -3.89 5.88
N SER A 47 -0.46 -2.72 5.25
CA SER A 47 0.70 -1.81 5.29
C SER A 47 0.63 -0.85 6.49
N HIS A 48 1.73 -0.14 6.74
CA HIS A 48 1.89 0.72 7.92
C HIS A 48 0.87 1.88 8.01
N THR A 49 0.49 2.47 6.87
CA THR A 49 -0.42 3.63 6.80
C THR A 49 -1.83 3.27 6.33
N SER A 50 -2.00 2.17 5.61
CA SER A 50 -3.30 1.71 5.11
C SER A 50 -3.26 0.25 4.69
N THR A 51 -4.35 -0.46 4.94
CA THR A 51 -4.52 -1.85 4.50
C THR A 51 -5.21 -1.85 3.14
N HIS A 52 -4.59 -2.48 2.15
CA HIS A 52 -5.15 -2.59 0.80
C HIS A 52 -5.69 -4.00 0.57
N VAL A 53 -6.93 -4.09 0.13
CA VAL A 53 -7.58 -5.34 -0.24
C VAL A 53 -7.80 -5.31 -1.75
N ILE A 54 -7.07 -6.14 -2.49
CA ILE A 54 -7.09 -6.17 -3.95
C ILE A 54 -7.53 -7.58 -4.39
N PRO A 55 -8.74 -7.74 -4.93
CA PRO A 55 -9.14 -9.00 -5.53
C PRO A 55 -8.38 -9.21 -6.84
N VAL A 56 -7.87 -10.43 -7.03
CA VAL A 56 -7.18 -10.88 -8.25
C VAL A 56 -7.98 -12.04 -8.84
N TYR A 57 -8.37 -11.93 -10.11
CA TYR A 57 -9.09 -12.97 -10.83
C TYR A 57 -8.34 -13.30 -12.11
N ASN A 58 -8.00 -14.58 -12.33
CA ASN A 58 -7.22 -15.04 -13.49
C ASN A 58 -5.97 -14.17 -13.76
N GLN A 59 -5.14 -13.97 -12.74
CA GLN A 59 -3.91 -13.16 -12.77
C GLN A 59 -4.12 -11.66 -13.08
N LYS A 60 -5.38 -11.20 -13.19
CA LYS A 60 -5.73 -9.80 -13.40
C LYS A 60 -6.22 -9.17 -12.10
N ALA A 61 -5.52 -8.14 -11.64
CA ALA A 61 -5.94 -7.37 -10.47
C ALA A 61 -7.18 -6.53 -10.79
N MET A 62 -8.24 -6.70 -10.01
CA MET A 62 -9.48 -5.94 -10.15
C MET A 62 -9.39 -4.65 -9.33
N LEU A 63 -8.59 -3.69 -9.83
CA LEU A 63 -8.34 -2.41 -9.16
C LEU A 63 -9.62 -1.58 -8.94
N ALA A 64 -10.65 -1.76 -9.78
CA ALA A 64 -11.94 -1.09 -9.64
C ALA A 64 -12.74 -1.55 -8.40
N GLN A 65 -12.50 -2.77 -7.92
CA GLN A 65 -13.13 -3.34 -6.72
C GLN A 65 -12.17 -3.39 -5.53
N ALA A 66 -10.96 -2.85 -5.69
CA ALA A 66 -9.99 -2.80 -4.61
C ALA A 66 -10.48 -1.85 -3.52
N THR A 67 -10.60 -2.37 -2.31
CA THR A 67 -11.01 -1.58 -1.15
C THR A 67 -9.76 -1.16 -0.38
N ARG A 68 -9.64 0.15 -0.13
CA ARG A 68 -8.60 0.67 0.75
C ARG A 68 -9.19 0.93 2.12
N LEU A 69 -8.70 0.22 3.11
CA LEU A 69 -8.98 0.54 4.50
C LEU A 69 -7.95 1.57 4.98
N ASN A 70 -8.43 2.73 5.42
CA ASN A 70 -7.61 3.79 6.02
C ASN A 70 -7.17 3.44 7.46
N TRP A 71 -6.87 2.16 7.70
CA TRP A 71 -6.38 1.64 8.96
C TRP A 71 -5.12 0.83 8.67
N GLY A 72 -4.05 1.15 9.39
CA GLY A 72 -2.74 0.51 9.24
C GLY A 72 -2.05 0.40 10.59
N GLY A 73 -0.83 -0.15 10.60
CA GLY A 73 -0.05 -0.35 11.83
C GLY A 73 0.13 0.90 12.68
N TRP A 74 0.31 2.07 12.05
CA TRP A 74 0.43 3.36 12.76
C TRP A 74 -0.83 3.69 13.57
N HIS A 75 -2.02 3.51 12.97
CA HIS A 75 -3.30 3.79 13.64
C HIS A 75 -3.50 2.85 14.83
N SER A 76 -3.08 1.59 14.71
CA SER A 76 -3.14 0.62 15.81
C SER A 76 -2.20 1.01 16.96
N ALA A 77 -0.99 1.49 16.66
CA ALA A 77 -0.03 1.94 17.67
C ALA A 77 -0.49 3.23 18.38
N GLU A 78 -0.99 4.21 17.62
CA GLU A 78 -1.63 5.43 18.15
C GLU A 78 -2.83 5.10 19.05
N TYR A 79 -3.66 4.16 18.63
CA TYR A 79 -4.81 3.72 19.40
C TYR A 79 -4.38 3.06 20.71
N LEU A 80 -3.38 2.18 20.67
CA LEU A 80 -2.80 1.56 21.86
C LEU A 80 -2.23 2.61 22.83
N LEU A 81 -1.51 3.62 22.31
CA LEU A 81 -0.97 4.71 23.12
C LEU A 81 -2.08 5.53 23.79
N LYS A 82 -3.18 5.79 23.08
CA LYS A 82 -4.36 6.48 23.64
C LYS A 82 -5.01 5.67 24.76
N LEU A 83 -5.15 4.35 24.58
CA LEU A 83 -5.69 3.47 25.63
C LEU A 83 -4.78 3.43 26.86
N LEU A 84 -3.45 3.38 26.67
CA LEU A 84 -2.49 3.39 27.77
C LEU A 84 -2.55 4.71 28.56
N ARG A 85 -2.65 5.85 27.88
CA ARG A 85 -2.84 7.17 28.52
C ARG A 85 -4.14 7.26 29.32
N LEU A 86 -5.23 6.68 28.79
CA LEU A 86 -6.52 6.60 29.50
C LEU A 86 -6.44 5.69 30.74
N LYS A 87 -5.68 4.60 30.67
CA LYS A 87 -5.53 3.65 31.78
C LYS A 87 -4.63 4.16 32.90
N TYR A 88 -3.62 4.97 32.58
CA TYR A 88 -2.67 5.53 33.53
C TYR A 88 -2.60 7.06 33.38
N PRO A 89 -3.57 7.81 33.93
CA PRO A 89 -3.65 9.27 33.76
C PRO A 89 -2.60 10.07 34.52
N ALA A 90 -1.75 9.41 35.31
CA ALA A 90 -0.70 10.02 36.14
C ALA A 90 0.71 9.94 35.53
N PHE A 91 0.82 9.55 34.25
CA PHE A 91 2.07 9.49 33.48
C PHE A 91 1.98 10.36 32.22
#